data_AF-A0A2E1WXW0-F1
#
_entry.id   AF-A0A2E1WXW0-F1
#
_cell.length_a   1.000
_cell.length_b   1.000
_cell.length_c   1.000
_cell.angle_alpha   90.00
_cell.angle_beta   90.00
_cell.angle_gamma   90.00
#
_symmetry.space_group_name_H-M   'P 1'
#
loop_
_entity.id
_entity.type
_entity.pdbx_description
1 polymer ?
#
loop_
_entity_poly.entity_id
_entity_poly.type
_entity_poly.pdbx_seq_one_letter_code
_entity_poly.pdbx_strand_id
1 'polypeptide(L)'
;MSYKIFLLLFSLLSFMYSQCIDYSELDCNNNENCDWIEDITTMNCSNFNGSSSCESYSNYGCSWEFSWGGWQNYGSSCVGGSFQIDNSYCQEIEMPECSEMMESECASNSGCEWIEDIELENCYFAWSESNCQAHDGCEWECEMIWDSSLWQDVLVCDCEGQYQVDNGYCQEISVQECSEIESESDCNSSEQCNWVEGQVNCNNLENELQCSYNNCDWIEDYEWSACSNYNSASECSWANANGGNCDWSWNSTQWQDTCSGGSFQLDTSYCFGDSSFCEEINYFLGDINNDSNINIQDVIQVVNLILNQEYNNIADMNNDQIINVIDVIQIIDIILNGEI
;
A
#
# COMPACT_ATOMS: atom_id res chain seq x y z
N MET A 1 10.78 -38.47 -15.69
CA MET A 1 10.11 -37.19 -15.37
C MET A 1 10.60 -36.56 -14.06
N SER A 2 11.18 -37.27 -13.09
CA SER A 2 11.54 -36.67 -11.78
C SER A 2 12.84 -35.86 -11.70
N TYR A 3 13.78 -35.97 -12.65
CA TYR A 3 15.04 -35.19 -12.58
C TYR A 3 14.95 -33.80 -13.23
N LYS A 4 13.94 -33.54 -14.07
CA LYS A 4 13.69 -32.21 -14.63
C LYS A 4 13.02 -31.27 -13.63
N ILE A 5 12.15 -31.79 -12.76
CA ILE A 5 11.53 -31.04 -11.65
C ILE A 5 12.57 -30.61 -10.61
N PHE A 6 13.58 -31.45 -10.36
CA PHE A 6 14.65 -31.13 -9.39
C PHE A 6 15.63 -30.05 -9.89
N LEU A 7 15.79 -29.89 -11.21
CA LEU A 7 16.60 -28.82 -11.80
C LEU A 7 15.86 -27.48 -11.81
N LEU A 8 14.54 -27.49 -12.03
CA LEU A 8 13.67 -26.29 -11.92
C LEU A 8 13.56 -25.77 -10.47
N LEU A 9 13.59 -26.66 -9.48
CA LEU A 9 13.64 -26.27 -8.06
C LEU A 9 14.99 -25.67 -7.63
N PHE A 10 16.09 -26.03 -8.30
CA PHE A 10 17.42 -25.48 -7.99
C PHE A 10 17.67 -24.12 -8.65
N SER A 11 17.00 -23.82 -9.78
CA SER A 11 17.04 -22.50 -10.42
C SER A 11 16.16 -21.45 -9.73
N LEU A 12 15.13 -21.87 -8.98
CA LEU A 12 14.31 -20.98 -8.16
C LEU A 12 14.97 -20.61 -6.81
N LEU A 13 15.93 -21.40 -6.34
CA LEU A 13 16.71 -21.10 -5.12
C LEU A 13 17.88 -20.13 -5.37
N SER A 14 18.17 -19.78 -6.63
CA SER A 14 19.17 -18.75 -6.97
C SER A 14 18.64 -17.31 -6.88
N PHE A 15 17.34 -17.11 -6.63
CA PHE A 15 16.74 -15.77 -6.45
C PHE A 15 16.63 -15.33 -4.99
N MET A 16 17.27 -16.05 -4.05
CA MET A 16 17.30 -15.67 -2.61
C MET A 16 18.67 -15.13 -2.17
N TYR A 17 19.48 -14.61 -3.10
CA TYR A 17 20.67 -13.84 -2.74
C TYR A 17 20.33 -12.37 -2.86
N SER A 18 20.51 -11.61 -1.77
CA SER A 18 20.46 -10.15 -1.84
C SER A 18 21.51 -9.69 -2.85
N GLN A 19 21.12 -8.85 -3.79
CA GLN A 19 21.87 -8.47 -4.98
C GLN A 19 23.15 -7.68 -4.66
N CYS A 20 23.32 -7.19 -3.43
CA CYS A 20 24.44 -6.34 -3.02
C CYS A 20 25.55 -7.06 -2.22
N ILE A 21 25.33 -8.27 -1.67
CA ILE A 21 26.23 -8.91 -0.67
C ILE A 21 27.68 -9.12 -1.16
N ASP A 22 27.88 -9.31 -2.47
CA ASP A 22 29.18 -9.62 -3.06
C ASP A 22 29.81 -8.42 -3.80
N TYR A 23 29.25 -7.21 -3.67
CA TYR A 23 29.74 -6.05 -4.40
C TYR A 23 31.03 -5.51 -3.79
N SER A 24 31.98 -5.12 -4.64
CA SER A 24 33.13 -4.34 -4.18
C SER A 24 32.68 -2.93 -3.79
N GLU A 25 33.47 -2.21 -2.98
CA GLU A 25 33.19 -0.81 -2.63
C GLU A 25 32.88 0.06 -3.85
N LEU A 26 33.62 -0.15 -4.95
CA LEU A 26 33.38 0.59 -6.19
C LEU A 26 32.05 0.22 -6.83
N ASP A 27 31.70 -1.07 -6.85
CA ASP A 27 30.45 -1.53 -7.47
C ASP A 27 29.23 -1.14 -6.63
N CYS A 28 29.37 -1.18 -5.30
CA CYS A 28 28.35 -0.76 -4.34
C CYS A 28 28.02 0.72 -4.49
N ASN A 29 29.04 1.59 -4.52
CA ASN A 29 28.88 3.03 -4.68
C ASN A 29 28.36 3.47 -6.06
N ASN A 30 28.34 2.57 -7.04
CA ASN A 30 27.79 2.82 -8.38
C ASN A 30 26.36 2.28 -8.56
N ASN A 31 25.80 1.61 -7.56
CA ASN A 31 24.44 1.07 -7.60
C ASN A 31 23.53 1.90 -6.67
N GLU A 32 22.45 2.43 -7.23
CA GLU A 32 21.48 3.26 -6.48
C GLU A 32 20.66 2.46 -5.45
N ASN A 33 20.66 1.13 -5.53
CA ASN A 33 19.92 0.24 -4.65
C ASN A 33 20.79 -0.39 -3.54
N CYS A 34 22.08 -0.04 -3.47
CA CYS A 34 23.01 -0.59 -2.49
C CYS A 34 23.69 0.52 -1.69
N ASP A 35 24.00 0.25 -0.42
CA ASP A 35 24.78 1.14 0.45
C ASP A 35 26.01 0.42 1.00
N TRP A 36 27.14 1.14 1.04
CA TRP A 36 28.41 0.62 1.54
C TRP A 36 28.58 0.96 3.02
N ILE A 37 28.63 -0.08 3.85
CA ILE A 37 28.79 0.07 5.30
C ILE A 37 30.26 -0.12 5.67
N GLU A 38 30.90 0.95 6.13
CA GLU A 38 32.25 0.88 6.68
C GLU A 38 32.25 0.23 8.07
N ASP A 39 32.89 -0.94 8.21
CA ASP A 39 33.14 -1.61 9.49
C ASP A 39 34.64 -1.88 9.66
N ILE A 40 35.36 -0.85 10.12
CA ILE A 40 36.80 -0.93 10.39
C ILE A 40 37.03 -1.01 11.90
N THR A 41 37.44 -2.19 12.36
CA THR A 41 37.77 -2.43 13.77
C THR A 41 39.28 -2.29 14.00
N THR A 42 39.68 -1.38 14.89
CA THR A 42 41.09 -1.24 15.31
C THR A 42 41.38 -2.07 16.56
N MET A 43 42.39 -2.93 16.50
CA MET A 43 42.84 -3.77 17.61
C MET A 43 44.32 -3.55 17.92
N ASN A 44 44.74 -3.95 19.12
CA ASN A 44 46.14 -3.95 19.53
C ASN A 44 46.51 -5.32 20.08
N CYS A 45 47.63 -5.86 19.60
CA CYS A 45 48.14 -7.15 20.06
C CYS A 45 48.27 -7.21 21.59
N SER A 46 48.63 -6.11 22.26
CA SER A 46 48.77 -6.06 23.72
C SER A 46 47.48 -6.32 24.51
N ASN A 47 46.31 -6.27 23.87
CA ASN A 47 45.02 -6.51 24.50
C ASN A 47 44.68 -8.00 24.62
N PHE A 48 45.42 -8.90 23.95
CA PHE A 48 45.19 -10.33 24.03
C PHE A 48 45.99 -10.97 25.18
N ASN A 49 45.27 -11.48 26.18
CA ASN A 49 45.86 -12.11 27.37
C ASN A 49 45.99 -13.65 27.27
N GLY A 50 45.81 -14.22 26.08
CA GLY A 50 45.91 -15.67 25.83
C GLY A 50 46.78 -15.99 24.63
N SER A 51 47.55 -17.09 24.70
CA SER A 51 48.45 -17.49 23.61
C SER A 51 47.69 -17.83 22.33
N SER A 52 46.57 -18.55 22.46
CA SER A 52 45.74 -18.92 21.31
C SER A 52 45.10 -17.71 20.64
N SER A 53 44.55 -16.76 21.41
CA SER A 53 43.93 -15.56 20.85
C SER A 53 44.95 -14.61 20.22
N CYS A 54 46.17 -14.54 20.76
CA CYS A 54 47.27 -13.79 20.15
C CYS A 54 47.72 -14.42 18.82
N GLU A 55 47.89 -15.74 18.79
CA GLU A 55 48.36 -16.47 17.60
C GLU A 55 47.33 -16.47 16.45
N SER A 56 46.03 -16.35 16.75
CA SER A 56 44.98 -16.15 15.75
C SER A 56 45.17 -14.90 14.88
N TYR A 57 45.89 -13.89 15.37
CA TYR A 57 46.20 -12.65 14.64
C TYR A 57 47.67 -12.54 14.25
N SER A 58 48.39 -13.66 14.16
CA SER A 58 49.80 -13.69 13.73
C SER A 58 50.03 -13.10 12.34
N ASN A 59 49.06 -13.23 11.42
CA ASN A 59 49.09 -12.61 10.10
C ASN A 59 49.10 -11.07 10.14
N TYR A 60 48.61 -10.47 11.24
CA TYR A 60 48.59 -9.03 11.48
C TYR A 60 49.79 -8.56 12.32
N GLY A 61 50.76 -9.44 12.58
CA GLY A 61 51.99 -9.12 13.29
C GLY A 61 51.92 -9.27 14.82
N CYS A 62 50.92 -9.98 15.35
CA CYS A 62 50.87 -10.33 16.77
C CYS A 62 51.69 -11.61 17.05
N SER A 63 52.53 -11.59 18.09
CA SER A 63 53.30 -12.75 18.54
C SER A 63 53.16 -12.95 20.04
N TRP A 64 53.06 -14.21 20.47
CA TRP A 64 53.04 -14.55 21.89
C TRP A 64 54.47 -14.73 22.40
N GLU A 65 54.93 -13.79 23.22
CA GLU A 65 56.32 -13.76 23.66
C GLU A 65 56.43 -13.81 25.19
N PHE A 66 57.44 -14.55 25.67
CA PHE A 66 57.77 -14.61 27.08
C PHE A 66 58.80 -13.53 27.41
N SER A 67 58.47 -12.63 28.32
CA SER A 67 59.40 -11.60 28.79
C SER A 67 59.92 -11.94 30.18
N TRP A 68 61.25 -12.01 30.29
CA TRP A 68 61.96 -12.01 31.56
C TRP A 68 62.06 -10.56 32.05
N GLY A 69 60.95 -9.96 32.46
CA GLY A 69 61.01 -8.65 33.12
C GLY A 69 61.82 -8.71 34.43
N GLY A 70 62.05 -7.55 35.05
CA GLY A 70 62.85 -7.42 36.28
C GLY A 70 62.34 -8.22 37.48
N TRP A 71 63.04 -8.15 38.62
CA TRP A 71 62.77 -8.96 39.83
C TRP A 71 61.26 -9.01 40.18
N GLN A 72 60.65 -10.19 40.03
CA GLN A 72 59.24 -10.54 40.25
C GLN A 72 58.22 -10.11 39.17
N ASN A 73 58.64 -9.73 37.97
CA ASN A 73 57.73 -9.35 36.88
C ASN A 73 58.03 -10.14 35.60
N TYR A 74 57.86 -11.47 35.66
CA TYR A 74 58.02 -12.37 34.52
C TYR A 74 56.66 -12.91 34.08
N GLY A 75 56.40 -12.92 32.77
CA GLY A 75 55.12 -13.35 32.22
C GLY A 75 55.16 -13.44 30.69
N SER A 76 54.24 -14.23 30.14
CA SER A 76 53.96 -14.20 28.71
C SER A 76 52.92 -13.14 28.40
N SER A 77 53.14 -12.37 27.34
CA SER A 77 52.20 -11.38 26.85
C SER A 77 52.17 -11.41 25.32
N CYS A 78 51.02 -11.05 24.74
CA CYS A 78 50.96 -10.82 23.31
C CYS A 78 51.67 -9.50 22.99
N VAL A 79 52.67 -9.54 22.12
CA VAL A 79 53.44 -8.39 21.68
C VAL A 79 53.18 -8.13 20.19
N GLY A 80 53.36 -6.88 19.77
CA GLY A 80 53.05 -6.44 18.42
C GLY A 80 52.57 -4.99 18.40
N GLY A 81 52.08 -4.53 17.26
CA GLY A 81 51.51 -3.20 17.08
C GLY A 81 49.99 -3.16 17.17
N SER A 82 49.41 -1.99 16.85
CA SER A 82 47.99 -1.89 16.50
C SER A 82 47.79 -2.27 15.04
N PHE A 83 46.68 -2.93 14.74
CA PHE A 83 46.27 -3.33 13.40
C PHE A 83 44.76 -3.10 13.22
N GLN A 84 44.31 -3.05 11.96
CA GLN A 84 42.91 -2.87 11.61
C GLN A 84 42.41 -4.11 10.90
N ILE A 85 41.18 -4.50 11.23
CA ILE A 85 40.41 -5.47 10.46
C ILE A 85 39.30 -4.69 9.78
N ASP A 86 39.23 -4.88 8.48
CA ASP A 86 38.17 -4.33 7.65
C ASP A 86 37.13 -5.44 7.39
N ASN A 87 35.95 -5.28 7.98
CA ASN A 87 34.78 -6.13 7.77
C ASN A 87 33.69 -5.36 7.00
N SER A 88 34.04 -4.27 6.31
CA SER A 88 33.09 -3.47 5.54
C SER A 88 32.39 -4.34 4.51
N TYR A 89 31.11 -4.05 4.28
CA TYR A 89 30.27 -4.84 3.40
C TYR A 89 29.25 -3.95 2.70
N CYS A 90 28.78 -4.42 1.55
CA CYS A 90 27.70 -3.79 0.81
C CYS A 90 26.37 -4.44 1.20
N GLN A 91 25.34 -3.63 1.42
CA GLN A 91 23.99 -4.12 1.71
C GLN A 91 22.96 -3.45 0.80
N GLU A 92 21.80 -4.08 0.64
CA GLU A 92 20.66 -3.46 -0.04
C GLU A 92 20.12 -2.29 0.79
N ILE A 93 19.66 -1.25 0.10
CA ILE A 93 18.86 -0.20 0.73
C ILE A 93 17.47 -0.80 0.96
N GLU A 94 17.07 -0.98 2.21
CA GLU A 94 15.67 -1.23 2.55
C GLU A 94 14.90 0.04 2.23
N MET A 95 14.08 0.00 1.17
CA MET A 95 13.17 1.10 0.88
C MET A 95 12.14 1.18 2.01
N PRO A 96 11.86 2.39 2.53
CA PRO A 96 10.78 2.55 3.50
C PRO A 96 9.44 2.20 2.87
N GLU A 97 8.53 1.67 3.68
CA GLU A 97 7.12 1.50 3.31
C GLU A 97 6.54 2.86 2.89
N CYS A 98 5.60 2.89 1.92
CA CYS A 98 5.01 4.16 1.46
C CYS A 98 4.49 4.99 2.65
N SER A 99 3.88 4.34 3.66
CA SER A 99 3.35 5.00 4.86
C SER A 99 4.39 5.77 5.70
N GLU A 100 5.68 5.52 5.51
CA GLU A 100 6.77 6.20 6.21
C GLU A 100 7.36 7.36 5.38
N MET A 101 6.93 7.53 4.12
CA MET A 101 7.44 8.54 3.21
C MET A 101 6.79 9.90 3.40
N MET A 102 7.60 10.96 3.28
CA MET A 102 7.09 12.32 3.17
C MET A 102 6.66 12.65 1.73
N GLU A 103 5.86 13.71 1.55
CA GLU A 103 5.29 14.13 0.25
C GLU A 103 6.29 14.10 -0.91
N SER A 104 7.47 14.69 -0.74
CA SER A 104 8.47 14.76 -1.80
C SER A 104 9.07 13.41 -2.19
N GLU A 105 9.19 12.49 -1.23
CA GLU A 105 9.71 11.15 -1.46
C GLU A 105 8.64 10.30 -2.13
N CYS A 106 7.40 10.39 -1.64
CA CYS A 106 6.23 9.72 -2.19
C CYS A 106 6.00 10.07 -3.66
N ALA A 107 6.04 11.36 -4.01
CA ALA A 107 5.84 11.85 -5.38
C ALA A 107 6.92 11.37 -6.38
N SER A 108 8.06 10.90 -5.88
CA SER A 108 9.16 10.39 -6.71
C SER A 108 9.15 8.87 -6.85
N ASN A 109 8.32 8.17 -6.07
CA ASN A 109 8.22 6.71 -6.09
C ASN A 109 7.07 6.26 -6.99
N SER A 110 7.37 5.46 -8.02
CA SER A 110 6.36 4.94 -8.94
C SER A 110 5.39 3.92 -8.34
N GLY A 111 5.66 3.43 -7.13
CA GLY A 111 4.80 2.48 -6.40
C GLY A 111 3.92 3.12 -5.32
N CYS A 112 4.08 4.42 -5.06
CA CYS A 112 3.33 5.12 -4.02
C CYS A 112 2.57 6.33 -4.61
N GLU A 113 1.48 6.72 -3.97
CA GLU A 113 0.75 7.95 -4.25
C GLU A 113 0.53 8.77 -2.98
N TRP A 114 0.59 10.09 -3.12
CA TRP A 114 0.32 11.02 -2.04
C TRP A 114 -1.16 11.36 -2.00
N ILE A 115 -1.79 11.16 -0.85
CA ILE A 115 -3.17 11.51 -0.59
C ILE A 115 -3.20 12.82 0.18
N GLU A 116 -3.73 13.85 -0.47
CA GLU A 116 -3.99 15.15 0.14
C GLU A 116 -5.18 15.03 1.10
N ASP A 117 -4.94 15.27 2.39
CA ASP A 117 -5.98 15.32 3.42
C ASP A 117 -5.82 16.60 4.24
N ILE A 118 -6.54 17.64 3.84
CA ILE A 118 -6.52 18.95 4.49
C ILE A 118 -7.82 19.13 5.26
N GLU A 119 -7.72 19.10 6.58
CA GLU A 119 -8.83 19.35 7.48
C GLU A 119 -8.82 20.79 8.02
N LEU A 120 -9.98 21.30 8.39
CA LEU A 120 -10.13 22.59 9.07
C LEU A 120 -10.46 22.36 10.55
N GLU A 121 -9.56 22.77 11.43
CA GLU A 121 -9.76 22.71 12.87
C GLU A 121 -10.05 24.09 13.47
N ASN A 122 -10.79 24.12 14.58
CA ASN A 122 -11.12 25.35 15.29
C ASN A 122 -10.00 25.73 16.28
N CYS A 123 -9.73 27.03 16.39
CA CYS A 123 -8.65 27.56 17.23
C CYS A 123 -8.92 27.56 18.76
N TYR A 124 -10.09 27.06 19.18
CA TYR A 124 -10.67 27.17 20.53
C TYR A 124 -9.84 26.53 21.68
N PHE A 125 -8.75 25.83 21.40
CA PHE A 125 -7.93 25.13 22.38
C PHE A 125 -6.69 25.91 22.87
N ALA A 126 -6.48 27.16 22.44
CA ALA A 126 -5.31 27.95 22.84
C ALA A 126 -5.52 28.65 24.21
N TRP A 127 -4.56 28.47 25.12
CA TRP A 127 -4.63 28.98 26.52
C TRP A 127 -3.88 30.32 26.70
N SER A 128 -3.34 30.88 25.62
CA SER A 128 -2.59 32.14 25.62
C SER A 128 -2.54 32.77 24.22
N GLU A 129 -2.40 34.10 24.16
CA GLU A 129 -2.27 34.89 22.92
C GLU A 129 -1.15 34.36 22.02
N SER A 130 0.00 34.01 22.59
CA SER A 130 1.14 33.47 21.84
C SER A 130 0.87 32.11 21.20
N ASN A 131 0.04 31.27 21.83
CA ASN A 131 -0.33 29.98 21.25
C ASN A 131 -1.41 30.13 20.18
N CYS A 132 -2.30 31.10 20.34
CA CYS A 132 -3.33 31.40 19.33
C CYS A 132 -2.70 31.92 18.04
N GLN A 133 -1.80 32.90 18.15
CA GLN A 133 -1.12 33.51 17.01
C GLN A 133 -0.03 32.61 16.38
N ALA A 134 0.21 31.41 16.93
CA ALA A 134 1.16 30.45 16.36
C ALA A 134 0.59 29.68 15.16
N HIS A 135 -0.74 29.66 15.01
CA HIS A 135 -1.44 28.98 13.92
C HIS A 135 -1.98 30.00 12.93
N ASP A 136 -1.61 29.87 11.66
CA ASP A 136 -2.13 30.73 10.59
C ASP A 136 -3.65 30.48 10.42
N GLY A 137 -4.44 31.55 10.55
CA GLY A 137 -5.91 31.50 10.52
C GLY A 137 -6.59 31.64 11.89
N CYS A 138 -5.82 31.67 12.98
CA CYS A 138 -6.31 31.93 14.33
C CYS A 138 -6.03 33.38 14.77
N GLU A 139 -7.03 34.07 15.30
CA GLU A 139 -6.92 35.43 15.84
C GLU A 139 -7.29 35.47 17.32
N TRP A 140 -6.49 36.20 18.10
CA TRP A 140 -6.74 36.40 19.52
C TRP A 140 -7.64 37.63 19.71
N GLU A 141 -8.91 37.38 20.01
CA GLU A 141 -9.89 38.43 20.23
C GLU A 141 -10.25 38.54 21.71
N CYS A 142 -10.37 39.78 22.19
CA CYS A 142 -10.76 40.06 23.56
C CYS A 142 -12.01 40.94 23.57
N GLU A 143 -13.06 40.46 24.23
CA GLU A 143 -14.31 41.17 24.40
C GLU A 143 -14.62 41.45 25.87
N MET A 144 -15.31 42.55 26.12
CA MET A 144 -15.79 42.91 27.46
C MET A 144 -17.18 42.31 27.65
N ILE A 145 -17.30 41.31 28.52
CA ILE A 145 -18.54 40.62 28.80
C ILE A 145 -19.06 41.02 30.18
N TRP A 146 -20.34 41.38 30.28
CA TRP A 146 -20.97 41.70 31.57
C TRP A 146 -21.19 40.42 32.39
N ASP A 147 -20.46 40.28 33.50
CA ASP A 147 -20.65 39.17 34.43
C ASP A 147 -21.68 39.55 35.51
N SER A 148 -22.88 38.99 35.39
CA SER A 148 -23.98 39.20 36.34
C SER A 148 -23.71 38.71 37.77
N SER A 149 -22.75 37.79 37.95
CA SER A 149 -22.35 37.27 39.25
C SER A 149 -21.37 38.19 39.98
N LEU A 150 -20.55 38.94 39.21
CA LEU A 150 -19.59 39.91 39.72
C LEU A 150 -20.07 41.37 39.62
N TRP A 151 -21.18 41.63 38.93
CA TRP A 151 -21.76 42.97 38.69
C TRP A 151 -20.77 43.95 38.05
N GLN A 152 -19.92 43.45 37.16
CA GLN A 152 -18.91 44.24 36.45
C GLN A 152 -18.64 43.67 35.06
N ASP A 153 -18.07 44.48 34.18
CA ASP A 153 -17.50 44.01 32.93
C ASP A 153 -16.21 43.24 33.20
N VAL A 154 -16.10 42.05 32.61
CA VAL A 154 -14.93 41.18 32.66
C VAL A 154 -14.37 41.08 31.25
N LEU A 155 -13.06 41.31 31.12
CA LEU A 155 -12.36 41.06 29.86
C LEU A 155 -12.21 39.56 29.68
N VAL A 156 -12.86 39.02 28.67
CA VAL A 156 -12.72 37.62 28.24
C VAL A 156 -11.98 37.64 26.91
N CYS A 157 -10.90 36.88 26.84
CA CYS A 157 -10.16 36.68 25.61
C CYS A 157 -10.31 35.24 25.18
N ASP A 158 -10.56 35.03 23.90
CA ASP A 158 -10.68 33.72 23.29
C ASP A 158 -9.86 33.68 21.99
N CYS A 159 -9.59 32.46 21.52
CA CYS A 159 -8.91 32.25 20.25
C CYS A 159 -9.94 31.85 19.21
N GLU A 160 -10.27 32.78 18.32
CA GLU A 160 -11.27 32.59 17.27
C GLU A 160 -10.61 32.27 15.94
N GLY A 161 -11.37 31.63 15.05
CA GLY A 161 -10.92 31.27 13.70
C GLY A 161 -10.78 29.76 13.49
N GLN A 162 -10.29 29.41 12.31
CA GLN A 162 -9.99 28.05 11.90
C GLN A 162 -8.63 28.02 11.22
N TYR A 163 -7.88 26.95 11.43
CA TYR A 163 -6.61 26.72 10.77
C TYR A 163 -6.64 25.40 10.00
N GLN A 164 -5.81 25.32 8.96
CA GLN A 164 -5.68 24.10 8.17
C GLN A 164 -4.71 23.15 8.86
N VAL A 165 -5.14 21.91 9.00
CA VAL A 165 -4.29 20.80 9.41
C VAL A 165 -4.09 19.93 8.18
N ASP A 166 -2.83 19.77 7.80
CA ASP A 166 -2.43 18.86 6.75
C ASP A 166 -2.14 17.49 7.37
N ASN A 167 -3.05 16.56 7.13
CA ASN A 167 -2.94 15.14 7.49
C ASN A 167 -2.58 14.30 6.25
N GLY A 168 -2.06 14.93 5.19
CA GLY A 168 -1.66 14.23 3.98
C GLY A 168 -0.70 13.07 4.28
N TYR A 169 -0.90 11.98 3.57
CA TYR A 169 -0.14 10.75 3.80
C TYR A 169 0.16 10.04 2.48
N CYS A 170 1.23 9.26 2.48
CA CYS A 170 1.63 8.46 1.35
C CYS A 170 1.08 7.03 1.51
N GLN A 171 0.53 6.47 0.42
CA GLN A 171 0.03 5.10 0.39
C GLN A 171 0.52 4.36 -0.87
N GLU A 172 0.43 3.04 -0.86
CA GLU A 172 0.70 2.23 -2.05
C GLU A 172 -0.36 2.49 -3.13
N ILE A 173 0.06 2.50 -4.39
CA ILE A 173 -0.88 2.55 -5.50
C ILE A 173 -1.64 1.24 -5.54
N SER A 174 -2.91 1.25 -5.16
CA SER A 174 -3.78 0.09 -5.31
C SER A 174 -4.07 -0.13 -6.80
N VAL A 175 -3.42 -1.10 -7.41
CA VAL A 175 -3.90 -1.65 -8.68
C VAL A 175 -5.16 -2.44 -8.34
N GLN A 176 -6.33 -1.86 -8.60
CA GLN A 176 -7.59 -2.54 -8.38
C GLN A 176 -7.62 -3.76 -9.32
N GLU A 177 -7.50 -4.96 -8.74
CA GLU A 177 -7.59 -6.19 -9.52
C GLU A 177 -8.97 -6.25 -10.20
N CYS A 178 -9.03 -6.73 -11.44
CA CYS A 178 -10.31 -6.83 -12.15
C CYS A 178 -11.33 -7.65 -11.33
N SER A 179 -10.88 -8.62 -10.54
CA SER A 179 -11.71 -9.45 -9.66
C SER A 179 -12.48 -8.65 -8.59
N GLU A 180 -12.03 -7.45 -8.23
CA GLU A 180 -12.64 -6.58 -7.23
C GLU A 180 -13.62 -5.56 -7.85
N ILE A 181 -13.74 -5.53 -9.19
CA ILE A 181 -14.64 -4.61 -9.89
C ILE A 181 -15.99 -5.28 -10.11
N GLU A 182 -16.99 -4.86 -9.34
CA GLU A 182 -18.36 -5.41 -9.41
C GLU A 182 -19.26 -4.67 -10.42
N SER A 183 -18.76 -3.64 -11.10
CA SER A 183 -19.54 -2.79 -12.00
C SER A 183 -19.08 -2.93 -13.46
N GLU A 184 -20.05 -3.11 -14.37
CA GLU A 184 -19.80 -3.23 -15.81
C GLU A 184 -19.14 -1.97 -16.40
N SER A 185 -19.58 -0.79 -15.96
CA SER A 185 -19.04 0.47 -16.45
C SER A 185 -17.59 0.66 -16.04
N ASP A 186 -17.26 0.31 -14.81
CA ASP A 186 -15.91 0.52 -14.27
C ASP A 186 -14.97 -0.55 -14.84
N CYS A 187 -15.45 -1.79 -14.98
CA CYS A 187 -14.69 -2.88 -15.59
C CYS A 187 -14.29 -2.55 -17.03
N ASN A 188 -15.25 -2.09 -17.85
CA ASN A 188 -15.00 -1.74 -19.24
C ASN A 188 -14.26 -0.40 -19.42
N SER A 189 -14.07 0.36 -18.33
CA SER A 189 -13.25 1.59 -18.33
C SER A 189 -11.78 1.34 -18.01
N SER A 190 -11.46 0.20 -17.39
CA SER A 190 -10.09 -0.25 -17.17
C SER A 190 -9.49 -0.78 -18.48
N GLU A 191 -8.27 -0.35 -18.82
CA GLU A 191 -7.58 -0.81 -20.03
C GLU A 191 -7.20 -2.29 -19.97
N GLN A 192 -7.23 -2.89 -18.77
CA GLN A 192 -6.76 -4.25 -18.49
C GLN A 192 -7.90 -5.20 -18.12
N CYS A 193 -9.16 -4.75 -18.09
CA CYS A 193 -10.29 -5.58 -17.69
C CYS A 193 -11.39 -5.59 -18.74
N ASN A 194 -12.13 -6.70 -18.83
CA ASN A 194 -13.32 -6.79 -19.65
C ASN A 194 -14.45 -7.44 -18.88
N TRP A 195 -15.65 -6.88 -19.02
CA TRP A 195 -16.83 -7.41 -18.36
C TRP A 195 -17.28 -8.69 -19.04
N VAL A 196 -17.32 -9.78 -18.28
CA VAL A 196 -17.90 -11.04 -18.74
C VAL A 196 -19.32 -11.10 -18.23
N GLU A 197 -20.30 -10.97 -19.15
CA GLU A 197 -21.70 -11.21 -18.81
C GLU A 197 -21.88 -12.66 -18.36
N GLY A 198 -22.34 -12.83 -17.13
CA GLY A 198 -22.72 -14.12 -16.59
C GLY A 198 -23.94 -14.69 -17.32
N GLN A 199 -24.01 -16.02 -17.43
CA GLN A 199 -25.19 -16.70 -17.99
C GLN A 199 -26.43 -16.60 -17.07
N VAL A 200 -26.23 -16.13 -15.84
CA VAL A 200 -27.24 -15.97 -14.80
C VAL A 200 -27.16 -14.54 -14.26
N ASN A 201 -28.28 -13.82 -14.39
CA ASN A 201 -28.51 -12.48 -13.85
C ASN A 201 -29.63 -12.57 -12.79
N CYS A 202 -29.23 -12.45 -11.53
CA CYS A 202 -30.04 -12.49 -10.33
C CYS A 202 -30.41 -11.08 -9.83
N ASN A 203 -29.87 -10.02 -10.45
CA ASN A 203 -30.19 -8.65 -10.13
C ASN A 203 -31.69 -8.36 -10.35
N ASN A 204 -32.29 -7.61 -9.42
CA ASN A 204 -33.71 -7.21 -9.43
C ASN A 204 -34.74 -8.36 -9.32
N LEU A 205 -34.34 -9.52 -8.78
CA LEU A 205 -35.27 -10.62 -8.48
C LEU A 205 -35.74 -10.52 -7.01
N GLU A 206 -36.90 -9.91 -6.79
CA GLU A 206 -37.44 -9.60 -5.45
C GLU A 206 -38.21 -10.76 -4.78
N ASN A 207 -38.26 -11.95 -5.39
CA ASN A 207 -38.90 -13.10 -4.75
C ASN A 207 -38.15 -14.43 -4.95
N GLU A 208 -38.27 -15.28 -3.93
CA GLU A 208 -37.66 -16.60 -3.83
C GLU A 208 -37.95 -17.49 -5.04
N LEU A 209 -39.16 -17.39 -5.59
CA LEU A 209 -39.60 -18.23 -6.70
C LEU A 209 -38.89 -17.86 -8.01
N GLN A 210 -38.73 -16.56 -8.28
CA GLN A 210 -37.99 -16.06 -9.43
C GLN A 210 -36.48 -16.29 -9.27
N CYS A 211 -35.97 -16.17 -8.05
CA CYS A 211 -34.57 -16.44 -7.74
C CYS A 211 -34.21 -17.90 -8.04
N SER A 212 -34.98 -18.83 -7.47
CA SER A 212 -34.80 -20.27 -7.67
C SER A 212 -34.96 -20.69 -9.14
N TYR A 213 -35.83 -20.00 -9.90
CA TYR A 213 -36.06 -20.31 -11.32
C TYR A 213 -34.88 -19.90 -12.22
N ASN A 214 -34.17 -18.83 -11.87
CA ASN A 214 -32.98 -18.38 -12.60
C ASN A 214 -31.69 -19.08 -12.15
N ASN A 215 -31.80 -20.14 -11.33
CA ASN A 215 -30.66 -20.88 -10.80
C ASN A 215 -29.74 -19.99 -9.93
N CYS A 216 -30.35 -19.03 -9.25
CA CYS A 216 -29.74 -18.18 -8.24
C CYS A 216 -30.04 -18.71 -6.84
N ASP A 217 -29.21 -18.35 -5.87
CA ASP A 217 -29.38 -18.71 -4.47
C ASP A 217 -30.19 -17.64 -3.74
N TRP A 218 -31.36 -18.03 -3.21
CA TRP A 218 -32.14 -17.15 -2.35
C TRP A 218 -31.54 -17.14 -0.94
N ILE A 219 -31.11 -15.97 -0.51
CA ILE A 219 -30.58 -15.76 0.83
C ILE A 219 -31.69 -15.17 1.69
N GLU A 220 -32.15 -15.95 2.66
CA GLU A 220 -33.05 -15.45 3.70
C GLU A 220 -32.27 -14.53 4.63
N ASP A 221 -32.67 -13.26 4.69
CA ASP A 221 -32.07 -12.28 5.58
C ASP A 221 -33.13 -11.43 6.26
N TYR A 222 -32.88 -11.10 7.52
CA TYR A 222 -33.82 -10.39 8.35
C TYR A 222 -33.14 -9.37 9.26
N GLU A 223 -33.57 -8.12 9.14
CA GLU A 223 -33.07 -7.03 9.99
C GLU A 223 -34.09 -6.61 11.04
N TRP A 224 -33.58 -6.19 12.19
CA TRP A 224 -34.41 -5.60 13.25
C TRP A 224 -34.29 -4.08 13.21
N SER A 225 -35.44 -3.41 13.18
CA SER A 225 -35.52 -1.96 13.26
C SER A 225 -36.41 -1.53 14.42
N ALA A 226 -36.15 -0.36 14.98
CA ALA A 226 -36.93 0.22 16.07
C ALA A 226 -37.66 1.46 15.60
N CYS A 227 -38.87 1.69 16.12
CA CYS A 227 -39.63 2.91 15.82
C CYS A 227 -38.83 4.19 16.08
N SER A 228 -37.98 4.18 17.12
CA SER A 228 -37.12 5.32 17.49
C SER A 228 -36.09 5.72 16.44
N ASN A 229 -35.85 4.91 15.40
CA ASN A 229 -34.90 5.22 14.34
C ASN A 229 -35.48 6.17 13.27
N TYR A 230 -36.79 6.43 13.30
CA TYR A 230 -37.50 7.19 12.27
C TYR A 230 -37.90 8.58 12.79
N ASN A 231 -37.52 9.63 12.06
CA ASN A 231 -37.65 11.02 12.50
C ASN A 231 -38.68 11.82 11.68
N SER A 232 -39.51 11.14 10.89
CA SER A 232 -40.63 11.75 10.19
C SER A 232 -41.93 10.98 10.40
N ALA A 233 -43.06 11.68 10.31
CA ALA A 233 -44.38 11.07 10.48
C ALA A 233 -44.67 9.98 9.42
N SER A 234 -44.17 10.16 8.19
CA SER A 234 -44.30 9.18 7.09
C SER A 234 -43.51 7.90 7.36
N GLU A 235 -42.26 8.03 7.79
CA GLU A 235 -41.42 6.86 8.11
C GLU A 235 -41.91 6.14 9.36
N CYS A 236 -42.39 6.89 10.36
CA CYS A 236 -43.00 6.31 11.56
C CYS A 236 -44.27 5.50 11.23
N SER A 237 -45.09 6.01 10.31
CA SER A 237 -46.25 5.29 9.81
C SER A 237 -45.86 4.04 9.02
N TRP A 238 -44.77 4.08 8.25
CA TRP A 238 -44.24 2.91 7.54
C TRP A 238 -43.72 1.85 8.53
N ALA A 239 -42.98 2.26 9.55
CA ALA A 239 -42.49 1.37 10.60
C ALA A 239 -43.66 0.71 11.38
N ASN A 240 -44.73 1.46 11.61
CA ASN A 240 -45.95 0.92 12.18
C ASN A 240 -46.61 -0.13 11.28
N ALA A 241 -46.65 0.10 9.96
CA ALA A 241 -47.22 -0.83 8.98
C ALA A 241 -46.43 -2.16 8.90
N ASN A 242 -45.14 -2.15 9.23
CA ASN A 242 -44.28 -3.33 9.34
C ASN A 242 -44.31 -4.00 10.73
N GLY A 243 -45.30 -3.65 11.57
CA GLY A 243 -45.53 -4.33 12.84
C GLY A 243 -44.77 -3.75 14.04
N GLY A 244 -44.10 -2.60 13.90
CA GLY A 244 -43.38 -1.94 14.99
C GLY A 244 -44.27 -1.38 16.10
N ASN A 245 -45.59 -1.28 15.86
CA ASN A 245 -46.54 -0.60 16.74
C ASN A 245 -46.04 0.82 17.08
N CYS A 246 -45.67 1.56 16.03
CA CYS A 246 -45.07 2.88 16.14
C CYS A 246 -46.14 3.96 16.18
N ASP A 247 -45.91 4.98 17.01
CA ASP A 247 -46.78 6.12 17.20
C ASP A 247 -45.97 7.42 17.06
N TRP A 248 -46.46 8.32 16.22
CA TRP A 248 -45.86 9.63 15.98
C TRP A 248 -46.50 10.64 16.92
N SER A 249 -45.73 11.11 17.91
CA SER A 249 -46.26 11.99 18.93
C SER A 249 -45.24 12.99 19.48
N TRP A 250 -45.76 14.09 20.03
CA TRP A 250 -44.97 15.14 20.66
C TRP A 250 -44.27 14.63 21.93
N ASN A 251 -42.95 14.71 21.95
CA ASN A 251 -42.13 14.37 23.11
C ASN A 251 -41.83 15.63 23.93
N SER A 252 -42.44 15.74 25.11
CA SER A 252 -42.26 16.89 26.01
C SER A 252 -40.87 16.97 26.66
N THR A 253 -40.07 15.90 26.60
CA THR A 253 -38.70 15.88 27.14
C THR A 253 -37.70 16.38 26.11
N GLN A 254 -37.90 16.05 24.84
CA GLN A 254 -37.05 16.48 23.72
C GLN A 254 -37.58 17.72 22.99
N TRP A 255 -38.78 18.20 23.34
CA TRP A 255 -39.43 19.37 22.72
C TRP A 255 -39.58 19.26 21.19
N GLN A 256 -39.82 18.04 20.70
CA GLN A 256 -39.99 17.74 19.29
C GLN A 256 -40.94 16.55 19.10
N ASP A 257 -41.48 16.38 17.90
CA ASP A 257 -42.19 15.15 17.53
C ASP A 257 -41.20 14.00 17.38
N THR A 258 -41.57 12.82 17.88
CA THR A 258 -40.74 11.62 17.82
C THR A 258 -41.57 10.40 17.45
N CYS A 259 -40.95 9.45 16.75
CA CYS A 259 -41.54 8.14 16.54
C CYS A 259 -41.21 7.24 17.74
N SER A 260 -42.23 6.85 18.51
CA SER A 260 -42.08 5.99 19.68
C SER A 260 -42.81 4.67 19.46
N GLY A 261 -42.30 3.57 20.00
CA GLY A 261 -42.95 2.26 19.83
C GLY A 261 -42.04 1.10 20.14
N GLY A 262 -42.35 -0.06 19.56
CA GLY A 262 -41.54 -1.27 19.70
C GLY A 262 -40.46 -1.40 18.62
N SER A 263 -39.96 -2.62 18.48
CA SER A 263 -39.13 -3.05 17.37
C SER A 263 -39.90 -4.00 16.45
N PHE A 264 -39.49 -4.07 15.20
CA PHE A 264 -40.06 -4.95 14.20
C PHE A 264 -38.95 -5.58 13.37
N GLN A 265 -39.30 -6.71 12.75
CA GLN A 265 -38.42 -7.44 11.85
C GLN A 265 -38.80 -7.08 10.42
N LEU A 266 -37.78 -6.74 9.63
CA LEU A 266 -37.86 -6.53 8.20
C LEU A 266 -37.32 -7.77 7.52
N ASP A 267 -38.00 -8.19 6.46
CA ASP A 267 -37.48 -9.18 5.54
C ASP A 267 -36.62 -8.45 4.52
N THR A 268 -35.31 -8.65 4.61
CA THR A 268 -34.29 -8.07 3.72
C THR A 268 -33.70 -9.15 2.80
N SER A 269 -34.37 -10.29 2.68
CA SER A 269 -33.95 -11.39 1.83
C SER A 269 -33.71 -10.92 0.40
N TYR A 270 -32.68 -11.47 -0.23
CA TYR A 270 -32.27 -11.10 -1.57
C TYR A 270 -31.80 -12.32 -2.36
N CYS A 271 -31.79 -12.15 -3.67
CA CYS A 271 -31.31 -13.15 -4.60
C CYS A 271 -29.83 -12.93 -4.91
N PHE A 272 -29.00 -13.96 -4.76
CA PHE A 272 -27.55 -13.91 -4.97
C PHE A 272 -27.13 -14.95 -6.02
N GLY A 273 -26.00 -14.70 -6.70
CA GLY A 273 -25.45 -15.65 -7.68
C GLY A 273 -25.32 -15.11 -9.09
N ASP A 274 -25.24 -13.79 -9.27
CA ASP A 274 -24.78 -13.23 -10.54
C ASP A 274 -23.43 -13.86 -10.90
N SER A 275 -23.37 -14.40 -12.10
CA SER A 275 -22.15 -15.02 -12.66
C SER A 275 -21.39 -14.04 -13.53
N SER A 276 -21.76 -12.77 -13.47
CA SER A 276 -21.06 -11.69 -14.16
C SER A 276 -19.86 -11.30 -13.32
N PHE A 277 -18.70 -11.24 -13.95
CA PHE A 277 -17.48 -10.88 -13.28
C PHE A 277 -16.61 -10.07 -14.23
N CYS A 278 -15.76 -9.26 -13.63
CA CYS A 278 -14.75 -8.53 -14.34
C CYS A 278 -13.48 -9.38 -14.38
N GLU A 279 -12.99 -9.69 -15.57
CA GLU A 279 -11.80 -10.52 -15.78
C GLU A 279 -10.69 -9.68 -16.40
N GLU A 280 -9.45 -10.00 -16.05
CA GLU A 280 -8.30 -9.47 -16.76
C GLU A 280 -8.35 -9.86 -18.24
N ILE A 281 -8.11 -8.86 -19.10
CA ILE A 281 -7.88 -9.10 -20.52
C ILE A 281 -6.51 -9.75 -20.64
N ASN A 282 -6.49 -11.07 -20.79
CA ASN A 282 -5.30 -11.79 -21.21
C ASN A 282 -5.02 -11.47 -22.70
N TYR A 283 -4.51 -10.28 -23.00
CA TYR A 283 -3.83 -10.05 -24.28
C TYR A 283 -2.45 -10.67 -24.19
N PHE A 284 -2.18 -11.67 -25.03
CA PHE A 284 -0.82 -12.17 -25.18
C PHE A 284 -0.03 -11.07 -25.91
N LEU A 285 0.97 -10.49 -25.25
CA LEU A 285 1.91 -9.59 -25.91
C LEU A 285 2.43 -10.25 -27.19
N GLY A 286 2.26 -9.57 -28.33
CA GLY A 286 2.58 -10.12 -29.65
C GLY A 286 1.48 -10.94 -30.35
N ASP A 287 0.26 -11.04 -29.82
CA ASP A 287 -0.94 -11.57 -30.52
C ASP A 287 -1.81 -10.42 -31.05
N ILE A 288 -1.50 -9.93 -32.24
CA ILE A 288 -2.10 -8.68 -32.77
C ILE A 288 -3.49 -8.92 -33.35
N ASN A 289 -3.81 -10.14 -33.82
CA ASN A 289 -5.15 -10.46 -34.31
C ASN A 289 -6.08 -11.06 -33.24
N ASN A 290 -5.61 -11.19 -31.99
CA ASN A 290 -6.35 -11.77 -30.87
C ASN A 290 -6.89 -13.18 -31.18
N ASP A 291 -6.13 -14.00 -31.92
CA ASP A 291 -6.51 -15.38 -32.23
C ASP A 291 -5.99 -16.40 -31.19
N SER A 292 -5.34 -15.90 -30.14
CA SER A 292 -4.69 -16.64 -29.06
C SER A 292 -3.46 -17.43 -29.49
N ASN A 293 -2.90 -17.19 -30.69
CA ASN A 293 -1.68 -17.83 -31.16
C ASN A 293 -0.70 -16.81 -31.74
N ILE A 294 0.42 -16.60 -31.06
CA ILE A 294 1.52 -15.80 -31.59
C ILE A 294 2.19 -16.53 -32.76
N ASN A 295 2.02 -16.02 -33.98
CA ASN A 295 2.56 -16.61 -35.19
C ASN A 295 2.97 -15.56 -36.25
N ILE A 296 3.30 -16.01 -37.46
CA ILE A 296 3.77 -15.11 -38.52
C ILE A 296 2.72 -14.08 -38.96
N GLN A 297 1.43 -14.34 -38.72
CA GLN A 297 0.36 -13.38 -39.02
C GLN A 297 0.46 -12.14 -38.14
N ASP A 298 0.86 -12.27 -36.88
CA ASP A 298 1.08 -11.18 -35.95
C ASP A 298 2.25 -10.29 -36.38
N VAL A 299 3.36 -10.91 -36.77
CA VAL A 299 4.51 -10.21 -37.35
C VAL A 299 4.11 -9.38 -38.59
N ILE A 300 3.27 -9.93 -39.47
CA ILE A 300 2.78 -9.19 -40.65
C ILE A 300 1.98 -7.95 -40.23
N GLN A 301 1.19 -8.05 -39.17
CA GLN A 301 0.41 -6.94 -38.65
C GLN A 301 1.30 -5.87 -38.00
N VAL A 302 2.31 -6.25 -37.20
CA VAL A 302 3.29 -5.28 -36.65
C VAL A 302 4.03 -4.55 -37.76
N VAL A 303 4.43 -5.25 -38.83
CA VAL A 303 5.04 -4.58 -40.01
C VAL A 303 4.08 -3.57 -40.64
N ASN A 304 2.78 -3.86 -40.72
CA ASN A 304 1.80 -2.90 -41.22
C ASN A 304 1.67 -1.68 -40.29
N LEU A 305 1.67 -1.88 -38.97
CA LEU A 305 1.66 -0.80 -37.97
C LEU A 305 2.89 0.11 -38.14
N ILE A 306 4.08 -0.47 -38.30
CA ILE A 306 5.33 0.26 -38.59
C ILE A 306 5.21 1.08 -39.88
N LEU A 307 4.67 0.49 -40.95
CA LEU A 307 4.52 1.16 -42.25
C LEU A 307 3.50 2.30 -42.21
N ASN A 308 2.45 2.17 -41.40
CA ASN A 308 1.39 3.16 -41.24
C ASN A 308 1.68 4.19 -40.13
N GLN A 309 2.75 4.00 -39.35
CA GLN A 309 3.08 4.81 -38.16
C GLN A 309 1.94 4.78 -37.13
N GLU A 310 1.31 3.62 -36.97
CA GLU A 310 0.24 3.39 -36.01
C GLU A 310 0.83 2.73 -34.75
N TYR A 311 0.41 3.22 -33.59
CA TYR A 311 0.80 2.64 -32.30
C TYR A 311 -0.21 1.58 -31.88
N ASN A 312 0.28 0.49 -31.31
CA ASN A 312 -0.52 -0.56 -30.71
C ASN A 312 0.24 -1.13 -29.51
N ASN A 313 -0.35 -1.06 -28.33
CA ASN A 313 0.25 -1.52 -27.07
C ASN A 313 0.55 -3.03 -27.04
N ILE A 314 -0.22 -3.87 -27.75
CA ILE A 314 0.02 -5.32 -27.83
C ILE A 314 1.26 -5.63 -28.68
N ALA A 315 1.58 -4.74 -29.63
CA ALA A 315 2.73 -4.87 -30.51
C ALA A 315 4.02 -4.24 -29.94
N ASP A 316 3.95 -3.46 -28.86
CA ASP A 316 5.10 -2.85 -28.18
C ASP A 316 5.67 -3.86 -27.18
N MET A 317 6.73 -4.56 -27.58
CA MET A 317 7.21 -5.71 -26.83
C MET A 317 8.17 -5.32 -25.70
N ASN A 318 8.78 -4.13 -25.78
CA ASN A 318 9.69 -3.60 -24.77
C ASN A 318 9.13 -2.40 -24.00
N ASN A 319 7.85 -2.05 -24.19
CA ASN A 319 7.14 -0.95 -23.55
C ASN A 319 7.86 0.40 -23.69
N ASP A 320 8.53 0.63 -24.81
CA ASP A 320 9.25 1.89 -25.07
C ASP A 320 8.38 2.95 -25.77
N GLN A 321 7.11 2.63 -25.99
CA GLN A 321 6.10 3.43 -26.67
C GLN A 321 6.39 3.65 -28.17
N ILE A 322 7.29 2.86 -28.77
CA ILE A 322 7.73 3.00 -30.17
C ILE A 322 7.71 1.65 -30.88
N ILE A 323 6.69 1.42 -31.71
CA ILE A 323 6.65 0.24 -32.58
C ILE A 323 7.71 0.32 -33.67
N ASN A 324 8.70 -0.57 -33.61
CA ASN A 324 9.79 -0.64 -34.56
C ASN A 324 10.27 -2.08 -34.80
N VAL A 325 11.42 -2.22 -35.46
CA VAL A 325 11.96 -3.55 -35.82
C VAL A 325 12.38 -4.37 -34.60
N ILE A 326 12.64 -3.73 -33.46
CA ILE A 326 13.00 -4.39 -32.20
C ILE A 326 11.82 -5.23 -31.71
N ASP A 327 10.60 -4.72 -31.75
CA ASP A 327 9.39 -5.45 -31.37
C ASP A 327 9.15 -6.69 -32.23
N VAL A 328 9.35 -6.52 -33.55
CA VAL A 328 9.24 -7.64 -34.51
C VAL A 328 10.25 -8.75 -34.19
N ILE A 329 11.48 -8.40 -33.79
CA ILE A 329 12.50 -9.39 -33.41
C ILE A 329 12.06 -10.15 -32.16
N GLN A 330 11.47 -9.47 -31.17
CA GLN A 330 11.00 -10.10 -29.94
C GLN A 330 9.84 -11.06 -30.21
N ILE A 331 8.88 -10.70 -31.05
CA ILE A 331 7.80 -11.61 -31.47
C ILE A 331 8.37 -12.83 -32.22
N ILE A 332 9.37 -12.64 -33.09
CA ILE A 332 10.02 -13.76 -33.78
C ILE A 332 10.74 -14.67 -32.78
N ASP A 333 11.37 -14.11 -31.75
CA ASP A 333 12.02 -14.89 -30.70
C ASP A 333 11.01 -15.76 -29.93
N ILE A 334 9.85 -15.20 -29.59
CA ILE A 334 8.72 -15.94 -29.00
C ILE A 334 8.28 -17.08 -29.92
N ILE A 335 8.12 -16.83 -31.22
CA ILE A 335 7.71 -17.86 -32.21
C ILE A 335 8.73 -18.99 -32.32
N LEU A 336 10.03 -18.69 -32.23
CA LEU A 336 11.11 -19.65 -32.45
C LEU A 336 11.54 -20.42 -31.19
N ASN A 337 11.57 -19.73 -30.05
CA ASN A 337 12.12 -20.25 -28.80
C ASN A 337 11.04 -20.58 -27.76
N GLY A 338 9.84 -19.98 -27.86
CA GLY A 338 8.73 -20.22 -26.94
C GLY A 338 8.98 -19.70 -25.52
N GLU A 339 9.87 -18.72 -25.36
CA GLU A 339 10.10 -18.02 -24.09
C GLU A 339 9.23 -16.75 -24.08
N ILE A 340 8.41 -16.62 -23.02
CA ILE A 340 7.69 -15.41 -22.62
C ILE A 340 8.50 -14.77 -21.50
#